data_AF-A0A7K1CA78-F1
#
_entry.id   AF-A0A7K1CA78-F1
#
_cell.length_a   1.000
_cell.length_b   1.000
_cell.length_c   1.000
_cell.angle_alpha   90.00
_cell.angle_beta   90.00
_cell.angle_gamma   90.00
#
_symmetry.space_group_name_H-M   'P 1'
#
loop_
_entity.id
_entity.type
_entity.pdbx_description
1 polymer ?
#
loop_
_entity_poly.entity_id
_entity_poly.type
_entity_poly.pdbx_seq_one_letter_code
_entity_poly.pdbx_strand_id
1 'polypeptide(L)'
;MIPTDTIDKLAACFASLSELGAQLTESEWKTPTDCPGWTVQDNLSHLIGIERVLNGLPGTSHRAPASAHVKNPIGEANENEIDSRRGLSGAEV
;
A
#
# COMPACT_ATOMS: atom_id res chain seq x y z
N MET A 1 27.19 14.14 -7.88
CA MET A 1 27.33 13.62 -6.50
C MET A 1 26.14 12.70 -6.26
N ILE A 2 26.34 11.50 -5.72
CA ILE A 2 25.23 10.60 -5.37
C ILE A 2 24.54 11.16 -4.11
N PRO A 3 23.21 11.28 -4.07
CA PRO A 3 22.49 11.89 -2.95
C PRO A 3 22.31 10.90 -1.78
N THR A 4 23.41 10.51 -1.13
CA THR A 4 23.42 9.44 -0.11
C THR A 4 22.49 9.72 1.07
N ASP A 5 22.46 10.94 1.61
CA ASP A 5 21.56 11.31 2.72
C ASP A 5 20.07 11.12 2.36
N THR A 6 19.68 11.42 1.12
CA THR A 6 18.30 11.21 0.66
C THR A 6 17.98 9.73 0.53
N ILE A 7 18.93 8.94 0.01
CA ILE A 7 18.79 7.48 -0.12
C ILE A 7 18.65 6.83 1.27
N ASP A 8 19.48 7.22 2.23
CA ASP A 8 19.48 6.67 3.58
C ASP A 8 18.17 6.99 4.31
N LYS A 9 17.65 8.21 4.16
CA LYS A 9 16.34 8.60 4.72
C LYS A 9 15.19 7.81 4.13
N LEU A 10 15.22 7.55 2.81
CA LEU A 10 14.21 6.75 2.16
C LEU A 10 14.27 5.29 2.64
N ALA A 11 15.46 4.71 2.75
CA ALA A 11 15.66 3.37 3.28
C ALA A 11 15.18 3.24 4.74
N ALA A 12 15.48 4.22 5.59
CA ALA A 12 14.99 4.26 6.96
C ALA A 12 13.47 4.39 7.05
N CYS A 13 12.85 5.16 6.15
CA CYS A 13 11.40 5.26 6.06
C CYS A 13 10.74 3.91 5.74
N PHE A 14 11.26 3.16 4.77
CA PHE A 14 10.72 1.83 4.45
C PHE A 14 10.97 0.81 5.55
N ALA A 15 12.15 0.84 6.18
CA ALA A 15 12.44 -0.04 7.31
C ALA A 15 11.47 0.16 8.47
N SER A 16 11.12 1.40 8.81
CA SER A 16 10.19 1.69 9.91
C SER A 16 8.76 1.20 9.63
N LEU A 17 8.32 1.20 8.37
CA LEU A 17 7.04 0.61 7.97
C LEU A 17 7.02 -0.91 8.18
N SER A 18 8.10 -1.60 7.80
CA SER A 18 8.24 -3.04 8.04
C SER A 18 8.32 -3.37 9.54
N GLU A 19 9.04 -2.58 10.32
CA GLU A 19 9.13 -2.73 11.78
C GLU A 19 7.79 -2.52 12.48
N LEU A 20 7.01 -1.53 12.05
CA LEU A 20 5.64 -1.32 12.53
C LEU A 20 4.76 -2.53 12.17
N GLY A 21 4.78 -2.95 10.91
CA GLY A 21 3.96 -4.05 10.43
C GLY A 21 4.22 -5.38 11.15
N ALA A 22 5.48 -5.64 11.51
CA ALA A 22 5.88 -6.83 12.26
C ALA A 22 5.31 -6.89 13.70
N GLN A 23 4.83 -5.76 14.24
CA GLN A 23 4.26 -5.68 15.59
C GLN A 23 2.73 -5.83 15.60
N LEU A 24 2.08 -5.72 14.44
CA LEU A 24 0.62 -5.73 14.34
C LEU A 24 0.08 -7.16 14.31
N THR A 25 -0.97 -7.39 15.08
CA THR A 25 -1.83 -8.56 14.95
C THR A 25 -2.67 -8.49 13.67
N GLU A 26 -3.18 -9.64 13.21
CA GLU A 26 -4.08 -9.67 12.06
C GLU A 26 -5.33 -8.78 12.27
N SER A 27 -5.88 -8.72 13.49
CA SER A 27 -6.99 -7.82 13.80
C SER A 27 -6.61 -6.34 13.65
N GLU A 28 -5.39 -5.96 14.04
CA GLU A 28 -4.91 -4.58 13.90
C GLU A 28 -4.69 -4.22 12.43
N TRP A 29 -4.13 -5.15 11.64
CA TRP A 29 -4.01 -5.00 10.18
C TRP A 29 -5.35 -4.74 9.48
N LYS A 30 -6.43 -5.39 9.95
CA LYS A 30 -7.78 -5.22 9.41
C LYS A 30 -8.54 -4.04 10.04
N THR A 31 -7.90 -3.22 10.88
CA THR A 31 -8.53 -2.04 11.48
C THR A 31 -8.84 -0.99 10.40
N PRO A 32 -10.08 -0.46 10.33
CA PRO A 32 -10.44 0.63 9.41
C PRO A 32 -9.65 1.90 9.68
N THR A 33 -9.49 2.72 8.64
CA THR A 33 -8.78 4.00 8.68
C THR A 33 -9.71 5.14 8.25
N ASP A 34 -9.24 6.38 8.35
CA ASP A 34 -10.01 7.54 7.88
C ASP A 34 -10.14 7.59 6.35
N CYS A 35 -9.32 6.82 5.62
CA CYS A 35 -9.50 6.60 4.19
C CYS A 35 -10.71 5.68 3.96
N PRO A 36 -11.77 6.15 3.26
CA PRO A 36 -12.99 5.37 3.10
C PRO A 36 -12.73 3.99 2.49
N GLY A 37 -13.19 2.95 3.18
CA GLY A 37 -13.05 1.56 2.75
C GLY A 37 -11.66 0.95 2.92
N TRP A 38 -10.70 1.68 3.51
CA TRP A 38 -9.33 1.21 3.69
C TRP A 38 -9.06 0.78 5.13
N THR A 39 -8.41 -0.36 5.27
CA THR A 39 -7.78 -0.87 6.48
C THR A 39 -6.31 -0.42 6.58
N VAL A 40 -5.65 -0.70 7.70
CA VAL A 40 -4.19 -0.50 7.84
C VAL A 40 -3.42 -1.25 6.74
N GLN A 41 -3.85 -2.47 6.39
CA GLN A 41 -3.29 -3.24 5.29
C GLN A 41 -3.45 -2.55 3.92
N ASP A 42 -4.58 -1.88 3.69
CA ASP A 42 -4.84 -1.20 2.43
C ASP A 42 -3.91 0.02 2.25
N ASN A 43 -3.55 0.72 3.34
CA ASN A 43 -2.53 1.78 3.29
C ASN A 43 -1.16 1.24 2.86
N LEU A 44 -0.70 0.12 3.42
CA LEU A 44 0.58 -0.46 3.00
C LEU A 44 0.51 -0.99 1.55
N SER A 45 -0.60 -1.62 1.18
CA SER A 45 -0.84 -2.11 -0.19
C SER A 45 -0.80 -0.98 -1.21
N HIS A 46 -1.34 0.20 -0.87
CA HIS A 46 -1.24 1.41 -1.69
C HIS A 46 0.24 1.83 -1.89
N LEU A 47 1.04 1.87 -0.82
CA LEU A 47 2.46 2.23 -0.89
C LEU A 47 3.23 1.26 -1.80
N ILE A 48 2.96 -0.04 -1.67
CA ILE A 48 3.56 -1.04 -2.56
C ILE A 48 3.15 -0.80 -4.02
N GLY A 49 1.88 -0.45 -4.27
CA GLY A 49 1.38 -0.12 -5.60
C GLY A 49 2.15 1.03 -6.26
N ILE A 50 2.33 2.15 -5.55
CA ILE A 50 3.09 3.29 -6.09
C ILE A 50 4.58 2.98 -6.26
N GLU A 51 5.21 2.29 -5.31
CA GLU A 51 6.62 1.93 -5.41
C GLU A 51 6.89 1.01 -6.59
N ARG A 52 5.99 0.07 -6.89
CA ARG A 52 6.09 -0.77 -8.09
C ARG A 52 6.07 0.06 -9.36
N VAL A 53 5.16 1.04 -9.46
CA VAL A 53 5.07 1.96 -10.61
C VAL A 53 6.34 2.80 -10.75
N LEU A 54 6.86 3.35 -9.65
CA LEU A 54 8.11 4.12 -9.64
C LEU A 54 9.33 3.27 -10.03
N ASN A 55 9.31 1.97 -9.72
CA ASN A 55 10.31 0.99 -10.17
C ASN A 55 10.10 0.52 -11.62
N GLY A 56 9.11 1.05 -12.35
CA GLY A 56 8.81 0.69 -13.73
C GLY A 56 8.17 -0.70 -13.90
N LEU A 57 7.66 -1.29 -12.81
CA LEU A 57 6.95 -2.57 -12.87
C LEU A 57 5.53 -2.35 -13.43
N PRO A 58 4.97 -3.35 -14.14
CA PRO A 58 3.60 -3.27 -14.60
C PRO A 58 2.64 -3.24 -13.40
N GLY A 59 1.60 -2.42 -13.53
CA GLY A 59 0.46 -2.44 -12.62
C GLY A 59 -0.31 -3.76 -12.71
N THR A 60 -1.11 -4.03 -11.70
CA THR A 60 -1.92 -5.24 -11.61
C THR A 60 -2.96 -5.36 -12.74
N SER A 61 -3.21 -6.59 -13.19
CA SER A 61 -4.33 -6.90 -14.07
C SER A 61 -5.66 -7.00 -13.32
N HIS A 62 -5.62 -7.01 -11.98
CA HIS A 62 -6.80 -7.06 -11.12
C HIS A 62 -7.70 -5.83 -11.32
N ARG A 63 -9.02 -6.00 -11.18
CA ARG A 63 -10.00 -4.92 -11.26
C ARG A 63 -10.92 -4.98 -10.05
N ALA A 64 -10.74 -4.01 -9.17
CA ALA A 64 -11.52 -3.88 -7.95
C ALA A 64 -12.99 -3.55 -8.29
N PRO A 65 -13.94 -3.97 -7.45
CA PRO A 65 -15.32 -3.53 -7.56
C PRO A 65 -15.44 -2.00 -7.48
N ALA A 66 -16.42 -1.43 -8.18
CA ALA A 66 -16.69 -0.01 -8.10
C ALA A 66 -17.08 0.39 -6.67
N SER A 67 -16.54 1.52 -6.19
CA SER A 67 -16.90 2.09 -4.90
C SER A 67 -17.35 3.55 -5.03
N ALA A 68 -18.31 3.94 -4.19
CA ALA A 68 -18.86 5.29 -4.16
C ALA A 68 -17.82 6.36 -3.79
N HIS A 69 -16.76 6.01 -3.04
CA HIS A 69 -15.70 6.95 -2.66
C HIS A 69 -14.65 7.20 -3.75
N VAL A 70 -14.62 6.39 -4.80
CA VAL A 70 -13.70 6.55 -5.94
C VAL A 70 -14.27 7.59 -6.91
N LYS A 71 -13.51 8.67 -7.14
CA LYS A 71 -13.98 9.84 -7.92
C LYS A 71 -13.14 10.15 -9.17
N ASN A 72 -12.07 9.41 -9.41
CA ASN A 72 -11.16 9.67 -10.51
C ASN A 72 -10.36 8.41 -10.90
N PRO A 73 -9.71 8.40 -12.09
CA PRO A 73 -8.95 7.25 -12.57
C PRO A 73 -7.76 6.85 -11.70
N ILE A 74 -7.15 7.80 -10.97
CA ILE A 74 -6.04 7.49 -10.05
C ILE A 74 -6.57 6.69 -8.84
N GLY A 75 -7.72 7.09 -8.30
CA GLY A 75 -8.39 6.35 -7.24
C GLY A 75 -8.79 4.94 -7.69
N GLU A 76 -9.26 4.78 -8.94
CA GLU A 76 -9.54 3.46 -9.50
C GLU A 76 -8.27 2.60 -9.61
N ALA A 77 -7.16 3.17 -10.09
CA ALA A 77 -5.88 2.48 -10.15
C ALA A 77 -5.38 2.06 -8.76
N ASN A 78 -5.53 2.93 -7.75
CA ASN A 78 -5.18 2.63 -6.37
C ASN A 78 -6.02 1.45 -5.83
N GLU A 79 -7.34 1.49 -6.00
CA GLU A 79 -8.22 0.39 -5.56
C GLU A 79 -7.86 -0.94 -6.25
N ASN A 80 -7.49 -0.93 -7.53
CA ASN A 80 -7.05 -2.13 -8.23
C ASN A 80 -5.81 -2.76 -7.57
N GLU A 81 -4.79 -1.96 -7.26
CA GLU A 81 -3.58 -2.43 -6.57
C GLU A 81 -3.87 -2.91 -5.15
N ILE A 82 -4.69 -2.17 -4.41
CA ILE A 82 -5.06 -2.48 -3.03
C ILE A 82 -5.84 -3.79 -2.97
N ASP A 83 -6.94 -3.89 -3.74
CA ASP A 83 -7.84 -5.04 -3.71
C ASP A 83 -7.14 -6.33 -4.14
N SER A 84 -6.11 -6.23 -5.01
CA SER A 84 -5.29 -7.37 -5.42
C SER A 84 -4.53 -8.05 -4.27
N ARG A 85 -4.36 -7.37 -3.13
CA ARG A 85 -3.64 -7.85 -1.93
C ARG A 85 -4.55 -8.13 -0.73
N ARG A 86 -5.85 -7.81 -0.80
CA ARG A 86 -6.78 -7.99 0.35
C ARG A 86 -6.98 -9.44 0.78
N GLY A 87 -6.73 -10.38 -0.12
CA GLY A 87 -6.77 -11.82 0.18
C GLY A 87 -5.61 -12.33 1.03
N LEU A 88 -4.56 -11.53 1.22
CA LEU A 88 -3.41 -11.84 2.07
C LEU A 88 -3.70 -11.52 3.54
N SER A 89 -3.02 -12.20 4.46
CA SER A 89 -2.88 -11.70 5.84
C SER A 89 -2.09 -10.39 5.82
N GLY A 90 -2.27 -9.57 6.85
CA GLY A 90 -1.56 -8.29 6.93
C GLY A 90 -0.04 -8.46 6.96
N ALA A 91 0.45 -9.57 7.55
CA ALA A 91 1.87 -9.90 7.59
C ALA A 91 2.46 -10.41 6.26
N GLU A 92 1.62 -10.80 5.30
CA GLU A 92 2.04 -11.26 3.96
C GLU A 92 2.05 -10.12 2.92
N VAL A 93 1.52 -8.95 3.26
CA VAL A 93 1.57 -7.73 2.43
C VAL A 93 2.94 -7.09 2.50
#